data_AF-A0AAD8HEP2-F1
#
_entry.id   AF-A0AAD8HEP2-F1
#
_cell.length_a   1.000
_cell.length_b   1.000
_cell.length_c   1.000
_cell.angle_alpha   90.00
_cell.angle_beta   90.00
_cell.angle_gamma   90.00
#
_symmetry.space_group_name_H-M   'P 1'
#
loop_
_entity.id
_entity.type
_entity.pdbx_description
1 polymer ?
#
loop_
_entity_poly.entity_id
_entity_poly.type
_entity_poly.pdbx_seq_one_letter_code
_entity_poly.pdbx_strand_id
1 'polypeptide(L)'
;MQSDEVVWQVIRHKHCSFMSKIETGIFCRNPYNVTGTCNRSSCPLANSRYATIRDHEGVFYLYMKTAERAHMPNKLWERIKLPRNYEKALEIIDKNLMYWPKFLVHKTKQRLTKMTQMRIRMRKLALKTREKIVPMPRKETKRESRREEKAEKAAILDKSIEKELLERLEKGVYGDIYNYPVEKYNKLLDDMEVKDAISEDEEEEVETEYVEGYEDLEVEDDMEDFGGLAIKESDADGDSVDVTDGTDEDDELTVAINQKRERKDSSLGQGKLGKDGPDAKSKKKRRVHVEVEHDVTDERLKAVI
;
A
#
# COMPACT_ATOMS: atom_id res chain seq x y z
N MET A 1 -23.62 1.96 45.62
CA MET A 1 -24.24 1.50 44.37
C MET A 1 -23.37 1.91 43.20
N GLN A 2 -23.37 1.15 42.09
CA GLN A 2 -22.66 1.51 40.87
C GLN A 2 -23.69 1.77 39.76
N SER A 3 -23.67 2.98 39.20
CA SER A 3 -24.74 3.51 38.34
C SER A 3 -24.32 3.52 36.87
N ASP A 4 -24.43 2.36 36.23
CA ASP A 4 -24.09 2.12 34.82
C ASP A 4 -24.68 3.17 33.84
N GLU A 5 -25.87 3.71 34.14
CA GLU A 5 -26.49 4.81 33.37
C GLU A 5 -25.75 6.15 33.52
N VAL A 6 -25.35 6.54 34.73
CA VAL A 6 -24.61 7.79 34.96
C VAL A 6 -23.24 7.70 34.29
N VAL A 7 -22.59 6.53 34.36
CA VAL A 7 -21.35 6.25 33.64
C VAL A 7 -21.58 6.35 32.12
N TRP A 8 -22.67 5.81 31.59
CA TRP A 8 -23.03 5.94 30.18
C TRP A 8 -23.25 7.41 29.75
N GLN A 9 -24.02 8.18 30.52
CA GLN A 9 -24.29 9.60 30.24
C GLN A 9 -22.99 10.42 30.21
N VAL A 10 -22.10 10.24 31.21
CA VAL A 10 -20.80 10.92 31.26
C VAL A 10 -19.93 10.54 30.05
N ILE A 11 -19.86 9.26 29.71
CA ILE A 11 -19.08 8.75 28.56
C ILE A 11 -19.62 9.27 27.21
N ARG A 12 -20.95 9.41 27.07
CA ARG A 12 -21.60 9.85 25.82
C ARG A 12 -21.52 11.36 25.62
N HIS A 13 -21.73 12.15 26.68
CA HIS A 13 -21.93 13.60 26.59
C HIS A 13 -20.70 14.45 26.96
N LYS A 14 -19.74 13.92 27.74
CA LYS A 14 -18.48 14.62 28.03
C LYS A 14 -17.36 14.15 27.10
N HIS A 15 -16.62 13.11 27.49
CA HIS A 15 -15.49 12.59 26.71
C HIS A 15 -15.34 11.08 26.90
N CYS A 16 -14.95 10.40 25.82
CA CYS A 16 -14.60 8.99 25.82
C CYS A 16 -13.38 8.77 24.94
N SER A 17 -12.23 8.44 25.55
CA SER A 17 -10.95 8.24 24.85
C SER A 17 -10.96 7.09 23.84
N PHE A 18 -11.89 6.16 23.98
CA PHE A 18 -12.10 5.06 23.02
C PHE A 18 -13.11 5.38 21.92
N MET A 19 -13.86 6.47 21.99
CA MET A 19 -14.85 6.83 20.99
C MET A 19 -14.18 7.33 19.70
N SER A 20 -14.81 7.08 18.56
CA SER A 20 -14.42 7.66 17.27
C SER A 20 -15.68 7.95 16.48
N LYS A 21 -15.92 9.23 16.21
CA LYS A 21 -16.92 9.67 15.24
C LYS A 21 -16.30 9.54 13.84
N ILE A 22 -17.09 9.03 12.90
CA ILE A 22 -16.85 8.94 11.46
C ILE A 22 -18.20 9.33 10.81
N GLU A 23 -18.24 9.78 9.55
CA GLU A 23 -19.53 10.11 8.88
C GLU A 23 -20.55 8.95 9.02
N THR A 24 -20.11 7.71 8.82
CA THR A 24 -20.91 6.48 8.95
C THR A 24 -21.32 6.10 10.38
N GLY A 25 -20.93 6.88 11.40
CA GLY A 25 -21.41 6.75 12.77
C GLY A 25 -20.34 6.66 13.85
N ILE A 26 -20.76 6.22 15.06
CA ILE A 26 -19.95 6.29 16.27
C ILE A 26 -19.38 4.90 16.64
N PHE A 27 -18.07 4.76 16.48
CA PHE A 27 -17.31 3.54 16.74
C PHE A 27 -16.53 3.61 18.06
N CYS A 28 -16.05 2.46 18.53
CA CYS A 28 -15.35 2.31 19.80
C CYS A 28 -14.08 1.46 19.62
N ARG A 29 -12.91 2.05 19.89
CA ARG A 29 -11.57 1.44 19.81
C ARG A 29 -11.24 0.51 20.99
N ASN A 30 -12.14 0.34 21.95
CA ASN A 30 -11.88 -0.48 23.14
C ASN A 30 -11.81 -1.98 22.74
N PRO A 31 -10.69 -2.70 23.01
CA PRO A 31 -10.54 -4.10 22.60
C PRO A 31 -11.55 -5.05 23.27
N TYR A 32 -12.17 -4.62 24.38
CA TYR A 32 -13.24 -5.31 25.09
C TYR A 32 -14.65 -4.86 24.68
N ASN A 33 -14.86 -4.22 23.53
CA ASN A 33 -16.20 -4.03 22.96
C ASN A 33 -16.56 -5.21 22.04
N VAL A 34 -17.73 -5.84 22.20
CA VAL A 34 -18.16 -6.99 21.37
C VAL A 34 -18.42 -6.60 19.91
N THR A 35 -19.10 -5.47 19.66
CA THR A 35 -19.58 -5.07 18.32
C THR A 35 -18.66 -4.07 17.61
N GLY A 36 -17.85 -3.32 18.36
CA GLY A 36 -17.06 -2.20 17.84
C GLY A 36 -17.83 -0.88 17.70
N THR A 37 -19.16 -0.88 17.90
CA THR A 37 -20.00 0.32 17.90
C THR A 37 -20.11 0.95 19.30
N CYS A 38 -20.21 2.27 19.38
CA CYS A 38 -20.23 3.01 20.65
C CYS A 38 -21.68 3.23 21.16
N ASN A 39 -22.39 2.13 21.42
CA ASN A 39 -23.77 2.15 21.93
C ASN A 39 -23.82 1.78 23.43
N ARG A 40 -24.90 2.17 24.14
CA ARG A 40 -25.10 1.87 25.56
C ARG A 40 -24.90 0.38 25.88
N SER A 41 -25.56 -0.51 25.12
CA SER A 41 -25.46 -1.97 25.26
C SER A 41 -24.13 -2.57 24.79
N SER A 42 -23.30 -1.80 24.07
CA SER A 42 -22.01 -2.24 23.53
C SER A 42 -20.80 -1.70 24.30
N CYS A 43 -20.96 -0.71 25.19
CA CYS A 43 -19.83 -0.12 25.91
C CYS A 43 -19.39 -0.98 27.11
N PRO A 44 -18.17 -1.55 27.14
CA PRO A 44 -17.68 -2.36 28.26
C PRO A 44 -17.30 -1.56 29.51
N LEU A 45 -17.17 -0.23 29.38
CA LEU A 45 -16.93 0.65 30.52
C LEU A 45 -18.23 0.92 31.27
N ALA A 46 -19.30 1.30 30.53
CA ALA A 46 -20.60 1.65 31.10
C ALA A 46 -21.36 0.46 31.72
N ASN A 47 -21.29 -0.74 31.14
CA ASN A 47 -21.99 -1.91 31.68
C ASN A 47 -21.11 -2.64 32.70
N SER A 48 -21.60 -2.80 33.94
CA SER A 48 -20.99 -3.57 35.02
C SER A 48 -20.94 -5.08 34.71
N ARG A 49 -22.05 -5.64 34.20
CA ARG A 49 -22.13 -7.03 33.70
C ARG A 49 -21.90 -7.07 32.19
N TYR A 50 -20.78 -7.65 31.76
CA TYR A 50 -20.41 -7.68 30.34
C TYR A 50 -19.60 -8.94 29.99
N ALA A 51 -19.53 -9.30 28.71
CA ALA A 51 -18.72 -10.43 28.24
C ALA A 51 -18.18 -10.17 26.82
N THR A 52 -16.98 -10.65 26.51
CA THR A 52 -16.35 -10.58 25.18
C THR A 52 -15.56 -11.82 24.85
N ILE A 53 -15.14 -11.95 23.59
CA ILE A 53 -14.09 -12.89 23.20
C ILE A 53 -12.89 -12.11 22.69
N ARG A 54 -11.71 -12.53 23.16
CA ARG A 54 -10.41 -12.08 22.64
C ARG A 54 -9.55 -13.28 22.29
N ASP A 55 -8.67 -13.08 21.33
CA ASP A 55 -7.55 -13.96 21.08
C ASP A 55 -6.29 -13.53 21.82
N HIS A 56 -5.55 -14.55 22.28
CA HIS A 56 -4.18 -14.44 22.74
C HIS A 56 -3.44 -15.68 22.18
N GLU A 57 -2.29 -15.48 21.53
CA GLU A 57 -1.36 -16.56 21.11
C GLU A 57 -2.03 -17.75 20.38
N GLY A 58 -2.94 -17.47 19.44
CA GLY A 58 -3.62 -18.53 18.69
C GLY A 58 -4.69 -19.31 19.46
N VAL A 59 -4.96 -18.99 20.72
CA VAL A 59 -6.07 -19.50 21.55
C VAL A 59 -7.18 -18.45 21.65
N PHE A 60 -8.42 -18.85 21.90
CA PHE A 60 -9.54 -17.95 22.20
C PHE A 60 -9.88 -17.99 23.68
N TYR A 61 -10.24 -16.84 24.23
CA TYR A 61 -10.62 -16.68 25.62
C TYR A 61 -11.98 -15.96 25.70
N LEU A 62 -12.91 -16.52 26.46
CA LEU A 62 -14.12 -15.83 26.91
C LEU A 62 -13.73 -14.95 28.10
N TYR A 63 -13.85 -13.63 27.92
CA TYR A 63 -13.60 -12.60 28.91
C TYR A 63 -14.91 -12.18 29.54
N MET A 64 -15.08 -12.31 30.86
CA MET A 64 -16.31 -11.96 31.58
C MET A 64 -16.05 -10.88 32.64
N LYS A 65 -16.98 -9.94 32.78
CA LYS A 65 -16.96 -8.84 33.74
C LYS A 65 -18.19 -8.94 34.65
N THR A 66 -17.97 -8.94 35.96
CA THR A 66 -19.02 -8.96 36.99
C THR A 66 -19.00 -7.66 37.80
N ALA A 67 -20.15 -7.24 38.31
CA ALA A 67 -20.28 -6.00 39.09
C ALA A 67 -19.48 -6.06 40.41
N GLU A 68 -19.45 -7.22 41.07
CA GLU A 68 -18.73 -7.47 42.32
C GLU A 68 -17.26 -7.04 42.26
N ARG A 69 -16.56 -7.33 41.14
CA ARG A 69 -15.11 -7.07 41.00
C ARG A 69 -14.78 -5.68 40.47
N ALA A 70 -15.77 -4.80 40.30
CA ALA A 70 -15.54 -3.46 39.78
C ALA A 70 -14.65 -2.58 40.67
N HIS A 71 -14.52 -2.92 41.96
CA HIS A 71 -13.60 -2.28 42.90
C HIS A 71 -12.13 -2.73 42.76
N MET A 72 -11.85 -3.82 42.04
CA MET A 72 -10.49 -4.32 41.77
C MET A 72 -10.20 -4.32 40.25
N PRO A 73 -9.77 -3.19 39.65
CA PRO A 73 -9.56 -3.11 38.19
C PRO A 73 -8.61 -4.19 37.65
N ASN A 74 -7.58 -4.58 38.42
CA ASN A 74 -6.63 -5.63 38.06
C ASN A 74 -7.24 -7.05 38.00
N LYS A 75 -8.39 -7.27 38.65
CA LYS A 75 -9.14 -8.55 38.69
C LYS A 75 -10.55 -8.44 38.08
N LEU A 76 -10.83 -7.33 37.37
CA LEU A 76 -12.12 -6.97 36.79
C LEU A 76 -12.63 -8.00 35.76
N TRP A 77 -11.71 -8.67 35.08
CA TRP A 77 -12.01 -9.62 34.01
C TRP A 77 -11.62 -11.04 34.40
N GLU A 78 -12.59 -11.94 34.36
CA GLU A 78 -12.36 -13.39 34.30
C GLU A 78 -12.00 -13.80 32.87
N ARG A 79 -11.19 -14.86 32.73
CA ARG A 79 -10.78 -15.42 31.43
C ARG A 79 -10.94 -16.94 31.43
N ILE A 80 -11.83 -17.45 30.59
CA ILE A 80 -12.06 -18.89 30.38
C ILE A 80 -11.45 -19.28 29.02
N LYS A 81 -10.61 -20.33 29.01
CA LYS A 81 -10.03 -20.88 27.78
C LYS A 81 -11.12 -21.56 26.95
N LEU A 82 -11.33 -21.12 25.72
CA LEU A 82 -12.24 -21.77 24.78
C LEU A 82 -11.50 -22.87 23.98
N PRO A 83 -12.11 -24.05 23.75
CA PRO A 83 -11.50 -25.14 23.00
C PRO A 83 -11.36 -24.81 21.50
N ARG A 84 -10.56 -25.59 20.78
CA ARG A 84 -10.38 -25.46 19.32
C ARG A 84 -11.60 -25.92 18.51
N ASN A 85 -12.46 -26.80 19.04
CA ASN A 85 -13.76 -27.12 18.43
C ASN A 85 -14.75 -25.98 18.73
N TYR A 86 -15.32 -25.40 17.67
CA TYR A 86 -16.32 -24.34 17.70
C TYR A 86 -17.61 -24.71 18.43
N GLU A 87 -18.12 -25.93 18.28
CA GLU A 87 -19.36 -26.41 18.94
C GLU A 87 -19.20 -26.43 20.45
N LYS A 88 -18.12 -27.08 20.92
CA LYS A 88 -17.76 -27.14 22.35
C LYS A 88 -17.47 -25.75 22.92
N ALA A 89 -16.97 -24.82 22.10
CA ALA A 89 -16.81 -23.43 22.51
C ALA A 89 -18.15 -22.68 22.63
N LEU A 90 -19.13 -22.94 21.75
CA LEU A 90 -20.50 -22.41 21.88
C LEU A 90 -21.20 -22.96 23.14
N GLU A 91 -21.09 -24.26 23.42
CA GLU A 91 -21.62 -24.85 24.66
C GLU A 91 -21.05 -24.16 25.91
N ILE A 92 -19.74 -23.92 25.95
CA ILE A 92 -19.07 -23.27 27.08
C ILE A 92 -19.51 -21.82 27.21
N ILE A 93 -19.73 -21.11 26.10
CA ILE A 93 -20.31 -19.77 26.08
C ILE A 93 -21.73 -19.79 26.68
N ASP A 94 -22.61 -20.70 26.24
CA ASP A 94 -23.98 -20.80 26.77
C ASP A 94 -24.00 -21.16 28.26
N LYS A 95 -23.22 -22.17 28.68
CA LYS A 95 -23.14 -22.63 30.08
C LYS A 95 -22.70 -21.52 31.04
N ASN A 96 -21.75 -20.66 30.64
CA ASN A 96 -21.28 -19.56 31.47
C ASN A 96 -22.17 -18.30 31.41
N LEU A 97 -22.94 -18.11 30.33
CA LEU A 97 -23.70 -16.87 30.08
C LEU A 97 -25.23 -17.04 30.19
N MET A 98 -25.73 -18.15 30.74
CA MET A 98 -27.18 -18.40 30.94
C MET A 98 -27.94 -17.20 31.55
N TYR A 99 -27.35 -16.54 32.54
CA TYR A 99 -27.98 -15.43 33.27
C TYR A 99 -27.64 -14.02 32.72
N TRP A 100 -27.07 -13.93 31.51
CA TRP A 100 -26.67 -12.66 30.88
C TRP A 100 -27.71 -12.20 29.84
N PRO A 101 -27.78 -10.89 29.51
CA PRO A 101 -28.69 -10.37 28.50
C PRO A 101 -28.54 -11.09 27.15
N LYS A 102 -29.64 -11.58 26.58
CA LYS A 102 -29.67 -12.33 25.30
C LYS A 102 -28.91 -11.64 24.17
N PHE A 103 -28.94 -10.30 24.12
CA PHE A 103 -28.13 -9.49 23.20
C PHE A 103 -26.63 -9.75 23.32
N LEU A 104 -26.08 -9.75 24.54
CA LEU A 104 -24.66 -10.01 24.78
C LEU A 104 -24.30 -11.45 24.45
N VAL A 105 -25.14 -12.43 24.81
CA VAL A 105 -24.92 -13.85 24.44
C VAL A 105 -24.84 -13.99 22.91
N HIS A 106 -25.83 -13.47 22.19
CA HIS A 106 -25.87 -13.54 20.73
C HIS A 106 -24.69 -12.82 20.07
N LYS A 107 -24.38 -11.58 20.48
CA LYS A 107 -23.22 -10.84 19.93
C LYS A 107 -21.88 -11.48 20.29
N THR A 108 -21.76 -12.12 21.46
CA THR A 108 -20.56 -12.89 21.83
C THR A 108 -20.40 -14.13 20.95
N LYS A 109 -21.48 -14.86 20.65
CA LYS A 109 -21.47 -15.95 19.65
C LYS A 109 -21.06 -15.44 18.26
N GLN A 110 -21.71 -14.38 17.75
CA GLN A 110 -21.36 -13.77 16.45
C GLN A 110 -19.87 -13.36 16.39
N ARG A 111 -19.31 -12.86 17.49
CA ARG A 111 -17.88 -12.54 17.60
C ARG A 111 -16.99 -13.79 17.57
N LEU A 112 -17.36 -14.89 18.22
CA LEU A 112 -16.63 -16.17 18.07
C LEU A 112 -16.60 -16.60 16.61
N THR A 113 -17.75 -16.56 15.93
CA THR A 113 -17.87 -16.94 14.51
C THR A 113 -16.95 -16.07 13.65
N LYS A 114 -17.03 -14.74 13.79
CA LYS A 114 -16.22 -13.80 12.99
C LYS A 114 -14.71 -13.95 13.26
N MET A 115 -14.30 -14.08 14.51
CA MET A 115 -12.89 -14.31 14.87
C MET A 115 -12.37 -15.66 14.35
N THR A 116 -13.20 -16.71 14.38
CA THR A 116 -12.85 -18.03 13.83
C THR A 116 -12.71 -17.98 12.30
N GLN A 117 -13.66 -17.33 11.61
CA GLN A 117 -13.59 -17.07 10.16
C GLN A 117 -12.34 -16.24 9.80
N MET A 118 -12.00 -15.21 10.58
CA MET A 118 -10.79 -14.41 10.38
C MET A 118 -9.52 -15.26 10.53
N ARG A 119 -9.43 -16.16 11.51
CA ARG A 119 -8.30 -17.10 11.62
C ARG A 119 -8.21 -18.09 10.46
N ILE A 120 -9.34 -18.59 9.96
CA ILE A 120 -9.37 -19.43 8.75
C ILE A 120 -8.88 -18.63 7.54
N ARG A 121 -9.33 -17.38 7.37
CA ARG A 121 -8.87 -16.47 6.31
C ARG A 121 -7.37 -16.15 6.43
N MET A 122 -6.86 -15.88 7.63
CA MET A 122 -5.43 -15.66 7.91
C MET A 122 -4.58 -16.87 7.47
N ARG A 123 -4.99 -18.09 7.83
CA ARG A 123 -4.30 -19.33 7.39
C ARG A 123 -4.35 -19.49 5.87
N LYS A 124 -5.52 -19.31 5.25
CA LYS A 124 -5.69 -19.36 3.79
C LYS A 124 -4.92 -18.26 3.04
N LEU A 125 -4.58 -17.16 3.70
CA LEU A 125 -3.79 -16.07 3.14
C LEU A 125 -2.28 -16.32 3.31
N ALA A 126 -1.85 -16.85 4.46
CA ALA A 126 -0.45 -17.25 4.68
C ALA A 126 -0.02 -18.45 3.81
N LEU A 127 -0.96 -19.32 3.42
CA LEU A 127 -0.74 -20.41 2.47
C LEU A 127 -0.75 -19.95 0.99
N LYS A 128 -1.08 -18.69 0.70
CA LYS A 128 -1.00 -18.14 -0.66
C LYS A 128 0.31 -17.38 -0.82
N THR A 129 1.16 -17.84 -1.72
CA THR A 129 2.22 -17.01 -2.30
C THR A 129 1.60 -15.74 -2.87
N ARG A 130 2.19 -14.61 -2.52
CA ARG A 130 1.81 -13.27 -2.96
C ARG A 130 3.08 -12.45 -3.09
N GLU A 131 3.14 -11.62 -4.11
CA GLU A 131 4.20 -10.62 -4.24
C GLU A 131 4.25 -9.73 -3.00
N LYS A 132 5.47 -9.52 -2.51
CA LYS A 132 5.73 -8.63 -1.39
C LYS A 132 5.82 -7.21 -1.94
N ILE A 133 4.81 -6.39 -1.69
CA ILE A 133 4.83 -4.96 -2.06
C ILE A 133 6.02 -4.30 -1.33
N VAL A 134 7.08 -3.99 -2.06
CA VAL A 134 8.25 -3.24 -1.57
C VAL A 134 8.00 -1.75 -1.81
N PRO A 135 8.10 -0.89 -0.79
CA PRO A 135 7.92 0.55 -0.98
C PRO A 135 9.21 1.17 -1.54
N MET A 136 9.26 1.40 -2.86
CA MET A 136 10.35 2.16 -3.48
C MET A 136 10.36 3.61 -2.94
N PRO A 137 11.48 4.14 -2.40
CA PRO A 137 11.52 5.47 -1.82
C PRO A 137 11.77 6.54 -2.90
N ARG A 138 10.91 7.57 -2.93
CA ARG A 138 10.89 8.64 -3.95
C ARG A 138 12.23 9.41 -4.16
N LYS A 139 13.21 9.28 -3.26
CA LYS A 139 14.56 9.84 -3.45
C LYS A 139 15.45 8.95 -4.32
N GLU A 140 15.34 7.63 -4.21
CA GLU A 140 16.10 6.68 -5.03
C GLU A 140 15.57 6.70 -6.46
N THR A 141 14.25 6.57 -6.66
CA THR A 141 13.64 6.58 -8.01
C THR A 141 13.96 7.85 -8.79
N LYS A 142 13.97 9.03 -8.14
CA LYS A 142 14.40 10.31 -8.75
C LYS A 142 15.90 10.41 -9.03
N ARG A 143 16.74 9.69 -8.29
CA ARG A 143 18.20 9.63 -8.47
C ARG A 143 18.59 8.56 -9.48
N GLU A 144 17.72 7.59 -9.72
CA GLU A 144 17.86 6.56 -10.74
C GLU A 144 17.47 7.11 -12.10
N SER A 145 16.29 7.73 -12.27
CA SER A 145 15.93 8.36 -13.57
C SER A 145 16.97 9.41 -13.98
N ARG A 146 17.37 10.32 -13.09
CA ARG A 146 18.43 11.33 -13.36
C ARG A 146 19.82 10.75 -13.64
N ARG A 147 20.07 9.46 -13.34
CA ARG A 147 21.31 8.76 -13.73
C ARG A 147 21.12 7.98 -15.03
N GLU A 148 19.93 7.47 -15.28
CA GLU A 148 19.50 6.84 -16.54
C GLU A 148 19.52 7.85 -17.69
N GLU A 149 18.85 9.00 -17.52
CA GLU A 149 18.87 10.18 -18.42
C GLU A 149 20.30 10.68 -18.72
N LYS A 150 21.22 10.56 -17.76
CA LYS A 150 22.64 10.94 -17.93
C LYS A 150 23.46 9.83 -18.59
N ALA A 151 23.16 8.56 -18.30
CA ALA A 151 23.84 7.40 -18.90
C ALA A 151 23.46 7.25 -20.38
N GLU A 152 22.20 7.44 -20.74
CA GLU A 152 21.70 7.49 -22.12
C GLU A 152 22.47 8.53 -22.95
N LYS A 153 22.50 9.78 -22.48
CA LYS A 153 23.24 10.89 -23.12
C LYS A 153 24.75 10.65 -23.21
N ALA A 154 25.34 9.98 -22.23
CA ALA A 154 26.77 9.66 -22.22
C ALA A 154 27.13 8.45 -23.10
N ALA A 155 26.20 7.51 -23.31
CA ALA A 155 26.45 6.28 -24.06
C ALA A 155 26.43 6.50 -25.59
N ILE A 156 25.67 7.51 -26.07
CA ILE A 156 25.51 7.87 -27.50
C ILE A 156 25.39 6.62 -28.38
N LEU A 157 24.37 5.80 -28.06
CA LEU A 157 24.26 4.42 -28.55
C LEU A 157 24.29 4.33 -30.07
N ASP A 158 23.67 5.28 -30.78
CA ASP A 158 23.63 5.33 -32.25
C ASP A 158 25.05 5.27 -32.85
N LYS A 159 25.99 6.10 -32.37
CA LYS A 159 27.38 6.13 -32.86
C LYS A 159 28.18 4.88 -32.50
N SER A 160 27.77 4.15 -31.45
CA SER A 160 28.36 2.85 -31.12
C SER A 160 27.83 1.74 -32.04
N ILE A 161 26.54 1.80 -32.39
CA ILE A 161 25.85 0.86 -33.29
C ILE A 161 26.32 1.07 -34.73
N GLU A 162 26.44 2.32 -35.19
CA GLU A 162 27.01 2.67 -36.51
C GLU A 162 28.40 2.05 -36.69
N LYS A 163 29.28 2.21 -35.71
CA LYS A 163 30.63 1.61 -35.73
C LYS A 163 30.58 0.09 -35.74
N GLU A 164 29.75 -0.54 -34.91
CA GLU A 164 29.63 -2.00 -34.91
C GLU A 164 29.06 -2.54 -36.24
N LEU A 165 28.12 -1.83 -36.86
CA LEU A 165 27.55 -2.19 -38.16
C LEU A 165 28.56 -2.02 -39.29
N LEU A 166 29.36 -0.94 -39.28
CA LEU A 166 30.47 -0.75 -40.23
C LEU A 166 31.55 -1.83 -40.05
N GLU A 167 31.95 -2.13 -38.81
CA GLU A 167 32.88 -3.23 -38.53
C GLU A 167 32.36 -4.60 -38.98
N ARG A 168 31.04 -4.87 -38.85
CA ARG A 168 30.42 -6.11 -39.34
C ARG A 168 30.31 -6.15 -40.86
N LEU A 169 30.13 -5.00 -41.51
CA LEU A 169 30.13 -4.84 -42.96
C LEU A 169 31.54 -5.12 -43.53
N GLU A 170 32.57 -4.49 -42.96
CA GLU A 170 33.98 -4.69 -43.30
C GLU A 170 34.42 -6.14 -43.10
N LYS A 171 33.98 -6.79 -42.01
CA LYS A 171 34.25 -8.21 -41.72
C LYS A 171 33.45 -9.19 -42.58
N GLY A 172 32.66 -8.72 -43.57
CA GLY A 172 31.92 -9.57 -44.50
C GLY A 172 30.82 -10.43 -43.83
N VAL A 173 30.25 -9.97 -42.72
CA VAL A 173 29.22 -10.72 -41.97
C VAL A 173 27.89 -10.78 -42.75
N TYR A 174 27.68 -9.82 -43.65
CA TYR A 174 26.57 -9.79 -44.60
C TYR A 174 27.14 -10.10 -46.01
N GLY A 175 26.35 -10.78 -46.85
CA GLY A 175 26.83 -11.33 -48.13
C GLY A 175 26.92 -10.33 -49.30
N ASP A 176 27.53 -10.77 -50.39
CA ASP A 176 28.07 -9.95 -51.50
C ASP A 176 27.10 -9.02 -52.27
N ILE A 177 25.78 -9.09 -52.05
CA ILE A 177 24.79 -8.33 -52.85
C ILE A 177 24.20 -7.19 -52.03
N TYR A 178 24.87 -6.05 -52.08
CA TYR A 178 24.42 -4.79 -51.47
C TYR A 178 23.76 -3.87 -52.49
N ASN A 179 22.46 -3.58 -52.31
CA ASN A 179 21.72 -2.66 -53.18
C ASN A 179 21.90 -1.20 -52.75
N TYR A 180 23.09 -0.63 -53.00
CA TYR A 180 23.38 0.78 -52.72
C TYR A 180 22.71 1.71 -53.75
N PRO A 181 21.96 2.75 -53.34
CA PRO A 181 21.46 3.77 -54.26
C PRO A 181 22.61 4.57 -54.88
N VAL A 182 22.84 4.40 -56.19
CA VAL A 182 23.99 4.97 -56.93
C VAL A 182 24.11 6.48 -56.75
N GLU A 183 22.99 7.22 -56.74
CA GLU A 183 22.95 8.67 -56.52
C GLU A 183 23.51 9.13 -55.17
N LYS A 184 23.51 8.26 -54.15
CA LYS A 184 24.10 8.53 -52.83
C LYS A 184 25.57 8.10 -52.76
N TYR A 185 25.91 7.01 -53.45
CA TYR A 185 27.29 6.53 -53.55
C TYR A 185 28.17 7.54 -54.29
N ASN A 186 27.72 8.04 -55.45
CA ASN A 186 28.49 9.00 -56.24
C ASN A 186 28.74 10.31 -55.48
N LYS A 187 27.72 10.85 -54.80
CA LYS A 187 27.88 12.06 -53.96
C LYS A 187 28.89 11.88 -52.84
N LEU A 188 29.00 10.67 -52.27
CA LEU A 188 30.02 10.34 -51.27
C LEU A 188 31.42 10.16 -51.86
N LEU A 189 31.57 9.99 -53.18
CA LEU A 189 32.84 10.15 -53.88
C LEU A 189 33.13 11.64 -54.12
N ASP A 190 32.17 12.37 -54.69
CA ASP A 190 32.30 13.81 -54.98
C ASP A 190 32.69 14.60 -53.71
N ASP A 191 32.02 14.34 -52.58
CA ASP A 191 32.27 14.92 -51.25
C ASP A 191 33.61 14.47 -50.61
N MET A 192 34.29 13.46 -51.19
CA MET A 192 35.62 12.99 -50.76
C MET A 192 36.72 13.63 -51.60
N GLU A 193 36.58 13.64 -52.94
CA GLU A 193 37.50 14.34 -53.85
C GLU A 193 37.60 15.84 -53.51
N VAL A 194 36.48 16.47 -53.10
CA VAL A 194 36.47 17.87 -52.62
C VAL A 194 37.20 18.05 -51.29
N LYS A 195 37.25 17.04 -50.40
CA LYS A 195 37.96 17.14 -49.12
C LYS A 195 39.46 16.93 -49.26
N ASP A 196 39.87 15.97 -50.06
CA ASP A 196 41.29 15.78 -50.35
C ASP A 196 41.87 17.03 -51.04
N ALA A 197 41.09 17.69 -51.91
CA ALA A 197 41.46 18.96 -52.53
C ALA A 197 41.49 20.19 -51.58
N ILE A 198 40.84 20.13 -50.42
CA ILE A 198 40.93 21.18 -49.37
C ILE A 198 42.11 20.88 -48.42
N SER A 199 42.39 19.60 -48.15
CA SER A 199 43.48 19.17 -47.27
C SER A 199 44.89 19.46 -47.82
N GLU A 200 45.04 19.90 -49.08
CA GLU A 200 46.32 20.32 -49.66
C GLU A 200 46.56 21.85 -49.63
N ASP A 201 45.58 22.68 -49.23
CA ASP A 201 45.68 24.16 -49.28
C ASP A 201 45.47 24.86 -47.90
N GLU A 202 45.12 24.12 -46.84
CA GLU A 202 45.00 24.62 -45.46
C GLU A 202 46.19 24.21 -44.55
N GLU A 203 47.42 24.67 -44.87
CA GLU A 203 48.43 24.95 -43.83
C GLU A 203 48.12 26.29 -43.12
N GLU A 204 46.88 26.47 -42.64
CA GLU A 204 46.47 27.67 -41.90
C GLU A 204 46.95 27.61 -40.44
N GLU A 205 47.39 28.74 -39.90
CA GLU A 205 48.03 28.81 -38.59
C GLU A 205 47.05 28.41 -37.47
N VAL A 206 47.49 27.53 -36.55
CA VAL A 206 46.75 27.25 -35.31
C VAL A 206 46.91 28.45 -34.37
N GLU A 207 46.22 29.55 -34.67
CA GLU A 207 46.03 30.65 -33.73
C GLU A 207 45.29 30.10 -32.51
N THR A 208 45.94 30.15 -31.35
CA THR A 208 45.37 29.62 -30.11
C THR A 208 44.32 30.59 -29.58
N GLU A 209 43.11 30.53 -30.14
CA GLU A 209 41.94 31.24 -29.62
C GLU A 209 41.70 30.80 -28.18
N TYR A 210 41.97 31.72 -27.23
CA TYR A 210 41.66 31.49 -25.83
C TYR A 210 40.14 31.51 -25.69
N VAL A 211 39.55 30.31 -25.56
CA VAL A 211 38.19 30.17 -25.03
C VAL A 211 38.19 30.74 -23.62
N GLU A 212 37.73 31.99 -23.50
CA GLU A 212 37.46 32.63 -22.22
C GLU A 212 36.53 31.72 -21.41
N GLY A 213 36.86 31.52 -20.14
CA GLY A 213 36.38 30.37 -19.39
C GLY A 213 34.86 30.30 -19.29
N TYR A 214 34.32 29.08 -19.27
CA TYR A 214 32.97 28.81 -18.75
C TYR A 214 32.95 28.99 -17.22
N GLU A 215 33.23 30.21 -16.76
CA GLU A 215 33.12 30.67 -15.36
C GLU A 215 31.67 31.10 -15.01
N ASP A 216 30.70 30.69 -15.85
CA ASP A 216 29.26 30.93 -15.69
C ASP A 216 28.48 29.60 -15.56
N LEU A 217 29.06 28.62 -14.85
CA LEU A 217 28.39 27.35 -14.50
C LEU A 217 28.86 26.74 -13.16
N GLU A 218 29.56 27.50 -12.32
CA GLU A 218 29.90 27.15 -10.92
C GLU A 218 29.28 28.12 -9.88
N VAL A 219 28.14 28.75 -10.21
CA VAL A 219 27.34 29.54 -9.24
C VAL A 219 25.85 29.16 -9.39
N GLU A 220 25.14 29.04 -8.26
CA GLU A 220 23.74 28.56 -8.12
C GLU A 220 23.55 27.08 -8.57
N ASP A 221 23.03 26.14 -7.77
CA ASP A 221 22.06 26.19 -6.68
C ASP A 221 22.34 25.06 -5.63
N ASP A 222 23.02 25.38 -4.51
CA ASP A 222 23.20 24.47 -3.36
C ASP A 222 23.28 25.22 -2.00
N MET A 223 22.53 26.32 -1.83
CA MET A 223 22.55 27.08 -0.55
C MET A 223 21.23 27.77 -0.12
N GLU A 224 20.04 27.26 -0.45
CA GLU A 224 18.78 27.92 -0.03
C GLU A 224 17.64 27.02 0.50
N ASP A 225 17.91 26.22 1.56
CA ASP A 225 16.88 25.78 2.53
C ASP A 225 17.45 25.59 3.95
N PHE A 226 17.99 26.67 4.54
CA PHE A 226 18.31 26.70 5.97
C PHE A 226 18.27 28.11 6.57
N GLY A 227 17.35 28.35 7.52
CA GLY A 227 17.35 29.56 8.36
C GLY A 227 16.23 30.57 8.06
N GLY A 228 14.97 30.12 8.14
CA GLY A 228 13.81 30.98 7.87
C GLY A 228 13.57 32.11 8.87
N LEU A 229 12.63 33.00 8.53
CA LEU A 229 12.22 34.13 9.36
C LEU A 229 10.68 34.18 9.43
N ALA A 230 10.13 34.16 10.64
CA ALA A 230 8.70 34.28 10.89
C ALA A 230 8.44 35.47 11.80
N ILE A 231 7.54 36.39 11.40
CA ILE A 231 6.83 37.37 12.25
C ILE A 231 5.71 38.02 11.41
N LYS A 232 4.44 37.88 11.88
CA LYS A 232 3.26 38.78 11.72
C LYS A 232 2.79 39.21 10.31
N GLU A 233 1.56 39.71 10.09
CA GLU A 233 0.34 39.93 10.92
C GLU A 233 -0.91 39.50 10.04
N SER A 234 -2.05 39.04 10.58
CA SER A 234 -3.30 39.78 10.89
C SER A 234 -3.89 40.59 9.68
N ASP A 235 -5.20 40.63 9.36
CA ASP A 235 -6.46 40.19 10.01
C ASP A 235 -7.59 39.88 8.95
N ALA A 236 -8.67 39.18 9.37
CA ALA A 236 -10.09 39.20 8.91
C ALA A 236 -10.45 39.10 7.38
N ASP A 237 -11.68 38.83 6.89
CA ASP A 237 -13.01 38.47 7.45
C ASP A 237 -13.88 37.74 6.37
N GLY A 238 -15.07 37.22 6.73
CA GLY A 238 -16.18 36.79 5.82
C GLY A 238 -15.95 35.50 4.99
N ASP A 239 -16.70 34.40 5.12
CA ASP A 239 -18.16 34.12 5.07
C ASP A 239 -18.77 33.97 3.65
N SER A 240 -19.33 32.78 3.37
CA SER A 240 -20.38 32.49 2.37
C SER A 240 -20.83 31.02 2.47
N VAL A 241 -22.06 30.69 2.05
CA VAL A 241 -22.67 29.36 2.13
C VAL A 241 -23.53 28.99 0.89
N ASP A 242 -23.37 27.77 0.39
CA ASP A 242 -24.34 26.94 -0.38
C ASP A 242 -23.72 25.51 -0.41
N VAL A 243 -24.35 24.35 -0.12
CA VAL A 243 -25.72 23.78 -0.21
C VAL A 243 -25.99 23.05 -1.55
N THR A 244 -26.66 21.89 -1.46
CA THR A 244 -27.02 20.90 -2.52
C THR A 244 -25.86 20.11 -3.15
N ASP A 245 -26.11 18.99 -3.87
CA ASP A 245 -26.92 17.78 -3.56
C ASP A 245 -26.46 16.67 -4.54
N GLY A 246 -26.75 15.39 -4.26
CA GLY A 246 -26.44 14.28 -5.18
C GLY A 246 -26.50 12.90 -4.52
N THR A 247 -27.45 12.07 -4.98
CA THR A 247 -27.71 10.73 -4.46
C THR A 247 -27.20 9.62 -5.39
N ASP A 248 -27.24 8.38 -4.86
CA ASP A 248 -27.13 7.11 -5.60
C ASP A 248 -25.71 6.78 -6.14
N GLU A 249 -25.30 5.52 -6.37
CA GLU A 249 -26.04 4.24 -6.39
C GLU A 249 -25.37 3.18 -5.48
N ASP A 250 -26.17 2.28 -4.86
CA ASP A 250 -25.71 1.08 -4.11
C ASP A 250 -26.07 -0.19 -4.92
N ASP A 251 -25.09 -0.87 -5.54
CA ASP A 251 -25.34 -2.04 -6.41
C ASP A 251 -25.06 -3.39 -5.71
N GLU A 252 -26.12 -4.15 -5.41
CA GLU A 252 -26.07 -5.35 -4.54
C GLU A 252 -25.96 -6.68 -5.32
N LEU A 253 -24.77 -6.95 -5.87
CA LEU A 253 -24.54 -8.20 -6.62
C LEU A 253 -24.42 -9.46 -5.74
N THR A 254 -25.47 -10.28 -5.76
CA THR A 254 -25.55 -11.56 -5.04
C THR A 254 -24.56 -12.62 -5.57
N VAL A 255 -24.01 -13.45 -4.67
CA VAL A 255 -23.09 -14.54 -5.03
C VAL A 255 -23.67 -15.89 -4.59
N ALA A 256 -24.09 -16.70 -5.56
CA ALA A 256 -24.65 -18.03 -5.32
C ALA A 256 -23.63 -19.01 -4.72
N ILE A 257 -24.06 -19.76 -3.70
CA ILE A 257 -23.24 -20.82 -3.09
C ILE A 257 -23.38 -22.11 -3.91
N ASN A 258 -22.32 -22.52 -4.60
CA ASN A 258 -22.19 -23.88 -5.10
C ASN A 258 -21.20 -24.68 -4.23
N GLN A 259 -21.58 -25.90 -3.86
CA GLN A 259 -20.82 -26.73 -2.91
C GLN A 259 -20.12 -27.92 -3.58
N LYS A 260 -19.17 -28.49 -2.83
CA LYS A 260 -18.88 -29.94 -2.75
C LYS A 260 -18.07 -30.58 -3.90
N ARG A 261 -16.80 -30.89 -3.57
CA ARG A 261 -16.18 -32.20 -3.83
C ARG A 261 -15.04 -32.48 -2.85
N GLU A 262 -14.64 -33.74 -2.75
CA GLU A 262 -13.48 -34.26 -1.98
C GLU A 262 -12.37 -34.70 -2.97
N ARG A 263 -11.24 -35.38 -2.68
CA ARG A 263 -10.67 -36.18 -1.56
C ARG A 263 -9.13 -36.26 -1.83
N LYS A 264 -8.17 -36.78 -1.05
CA LYS A 264 -8.05 -37.48 0.26
C LYS A 264 -6.56 -37.30 0.75
N ASP A 265 -6.25 -37.69 1.98
CA ASP A 265 -4.96 -38.20 2.54
C ASP A 265 -3.55 -37.64 2.18
N SER A 266 -2.76 -37.49 3.26
CA SER A 266 -1.29 -37.70 3.35
C SER A 266 -0.36 -36.65 2.69
N SER A 267 0.93 -36.51 3.08
CA SER A 267 1.74 -37.28 4.05
C SER A 267 2.73 -36.38 4.86
N LEU A 268 3.68 -37.02 5.53
CA LEU A 268 4.62 -36.50 6.55
C LEU A 268 5.60 -35.40 6.06
N GLY A 269 6.10 -34.58 6.99
CA GLY A 269 7.26 -33.69 6.80
C GLY A 269 7.76 -33.11 8.13
N GLN A 270 9.07 -33.20 8.41
CA GLN A 270 9.69 -32.78 9.68
C GLN A 270 10.66 -31.60 9.49
N GLY A 271 10.86 -30.82 10.57
CA GLY A 271 11.86 -29.73 10.64
C GLY A 271 11.30 -28.36 10.22
N LYS A 272 11.87 -27.24 10.68
CA LYS A 272 12.97 -27.04 11.65
C LYS A 272 12.69 -25.78 12.49
N LEU A 273 13.31 -25.65 13.67
CA LEU A 273 13.18 -24.46 14.53
C LEU A 273 14.26 -23.42 14.25
N GLY A 274 13.87 -22.14 14.30
CA GLY A 274 14.74 -20.96 14.31
C GLY A 274 13.85 -19.71 14.40
N LYS A 275 13.51 -19.23 15.60
CA LYS A 275 14.27 -18.34 16.53
C LYS A 275 14.19 -16.84 16.16
N ASP A 276 13.62 -16.12 17.12
CA ASP A 276 13.87 -14.73 17.53
C ASP A 276 13.51 -13.57 16.57
N GLY A 277 13.03 -12.47 17.17
CA GLY A 277 12.62 -11.22 16.50
C GLY A 277 13.55 -10.03 16.88
N PRO A 278 13.07 -8.78 17.08
CA PRO A 278 11.68 -8.31 17.23
C PRO A 278 11.29 -7.09 16.33
N ASP A 279 10.18 -6.43 16.67
CA ASP A 279 9.46 -5.39 15.92
C ASP A 279 10.20 -4.07 15.60
N ALA A 280 9.88 -3.48 14.45
CA ALA A 280 10.04 -2.05 14.14
C ALA A 280 8.69 -1.42 13.69
N LYS A 281 8.39 -0.21 14.17
CA LYS A 281 7.05 0.39 14.15
C LYS A 281 6.72 1.09 12.82
N SER A 282 5.78 0.56 12.03
CA SER A 282 5.29 1.23 10.81
C SER A 282 4.25 2.32 11.11
N LYS A 283 4.60 3.61 10.89
CA LYS A 283 3.63 4.71 10.86
C LYS A 283 2.74 4.61 9.61
N LYS A 284 1.45 4.95 9.72
CA LYS A 284 0.53 5.00 8.57
C LYS A 284 0.97 6.05 7.54
N LYS A 285 0.81 5.74 6.25
CA LYS A 285 0.69 6.73 5.17
C LYS A 285 -0.74 6.71 4.60
N ARG A 286 -1.22 7.86 4.12
CA ARG A 286 -2.44 7.96 3.30
C ARG A 286 -2.23 7.16 1.99
N ARG A 287 -3.30 6.57 1.46
CA ARG A 287 -3.36 6.20 0.04
C ARG A 287 -3.88 7.40 -0.75
N VAL A 288 -3.32 7.62 -1.93
CA VAL A 288 -3.89 8.42 -3.01
C VAL A 288 -4.37 7.40 -4.04
N HIS A 289 -5.56 7.58 -4.60
CA HIS A 289 -5.98 6.84 -5.79
C HIS A 289 -5.33 7.49 -7.02
N VAL A 290 -4.84 6.65 -7.92
CA VAL A 290 -4.44 7.05 -9.27
C VAL A 290 -5.12 6.05 -10.18
N GLU A 291 -6.03 6.53 -11.01
CA GLU A 291 -6.62 5.77 -12.10
C GLU A 291 -5.68 5.88 -13.31
N VAL A 292 -5.59 4.79 -14.08
CA VAL A 292 -4.68 4.68 -15.22
C VAL A 292 -5.51 4.15 -16.39
N GLU A 293 -5.98 5.08 -17.21
CA GLU A 293 -6.56 4.78 -18.51
C GLU A 293 -5.54 3.98 -19.34
N HIS A 294 -6.03 3.02 -20.12
CA HIS A 294 -5.22 2.23 -21.03
C HIS A 294 -5.77 2.45 -22.43
N ASP A 295 -5.01 3.14 -23.28
CA ASP A 295 -5.32 3.24 -24.71
C ASP A 295 -5.25 1.84 -25.36
N VAL A 296 -6.28 1.48 -26.12
CA VAL A 296 -6.39 0.20 -26.82
C VAL A 296 -6.43 0.45 -28.33
N THR A 297 -5.25 0.48 -28.95
CA THR A 297 -5.06 0.69 -30.39
C THR A 297 -4.48 -0.56 -31.05
N ASP A 298 -5.32 -1.58 -31.26
CA ASP A 298 -4.95 -2.84 -31.91
C ASP A 298 -5.88 -3.11 -33.11
N GLU A 299 -5.70 -2.31 -34.17
CA GLU A 299 -6.55 -2.33 -35.37
C GLU A 299 -6.35 -3.59 -36.22
N ARG A 300 -7.21 -4.60 -36.02
CA ARG A 300 -7.25 -5.78 -36.89
C ARG A 300 -7.92 -5.51 -38.22
N LEU A 301 -7.10 -5.10 -39.20
CA LEU A 301 -7.45 -5.15 -40.62
C LEU A 301 -7.95 -6.55 -41.02
N LYS A 302 -9.16 -6.62 -41.59
CA LYS A 302 -9.71 -7.84 -42.18
C LYS A 302 -9.37 -7.89 -43.67
N ALA A 303 -8.58 -8.87 -44.08
CA ALA A 303 -8.44 -9.20 -45.50
C ALA A 303 -9.75 -9.82 -46.04
N VAL A 304 -10.06 -9.54 -47.31
CA VAL A 304 -11.21 -10.08 -48.03
C VAL A 304 -10.74 -11.12 -49.05
N ILE A 305 -11.11 -12.38 -48.83
CA ILE A 305 -11.35 -13.43 -49.84
C ILE A 305 -12.55 -14.24 -49.34
#